data_AF-A0A358G072-F1
#
_entry.id   AF-A0A358G072-F1
#
_cell.length_a   1.000
_cell.length_b   1.000
_cell.length_c   1.000
_cell.angle_alpha   90.00
_cell.angle_beta   90.00
_cell.angle_gamma   90.00
#
_symmetry.space_group_name_H-M   'P 1'
#
loop_
_entity.id
_entity.type
_entity.pdbx_description
1 polymer ?
#
loop_
_entity_poly.entity_id
_entity_poly.type
_entity_poly.pdbx_seq_one_letter_code
_entity_poly.pdbx_strand_id
1 'polypeptide(L)'
;LFIGVVGTVLVQSSSASTSLIVGLVASGALGLDQAVPMIMGANIGTTVTNTLVSLGHVRQSQEFRRALSAATVHDFFNLMAVTILLPFELLTGRISWLASRTAEILTGSGGSEWKSPIKAWVKHPVGWLKDGLKQASLEDTSLGVSMVVIGIIVVVVSLIAVTKNMKALIAERLEASMNRVLGRGGGLVAMVIGMLVTISVQSSSITTSILIPMAAAGVISLRNIYPVTLGANVGTTITALLAALAASGSDALTIALVHTWFNVLGIAVLYGIPFLRPLPIRCAELLAGLAVRRRSLAVGWVVSVFVIIPLLVIAIFR
;
A
#
# COMPACT_ATOMS: atom_id res chain seq x y z
N LEU A 1 1.31 2.57 -13.88
CA LEU A 1 1.80 1.43 -13.07
C LEU A 1 3.19 1.70 -12.50
N PHE A 2 4.22 1.69 -13.34
CA PHE A 2 5.61 1.74 -12.89
C PHE A 2 5.99 3.02 -12.14
N ILE A 3 5.39 4.18 -12.47
CA ILE A 3 5.56 5.41 -11.68
C ILE A 3 5.14 5.20 -10.22
N GLY A 4 4.03 4.50 -9.98
CA GLY A 4 3.58 4.18 -8.63
C GLY A 4 4.51 3.21 -7.90
N VAL A 5 5.05 2.21 -8.62
CA VAL A 5 6.06 1.27 -8.06
C VAL A 5 7.29 2.06 -7.61
N VAL A 6 7.89 2.84 -8.52
CA VAL A 6 9.10 3.64 -8.23
C VAL A 6 8.82 4.66 -7.13
N GLY A 7 7.68 5.35 -7.18
CA GLY A 7 7.27 6.30 -6.15
C GLY A 7 7.25 5.66 -4.76
N THR A 8 6.58 4.51 -4.62
CA THR A 8 6.57 3.79 -3.33
C THR A 8 7.95 3.30 -2.92
N VAL A 9 8.76 2.80 -3.85
CA VAL A 9 10.12 2.32 -3.54
C VAL A 9 11.02 3.46 -3.07
N LEU A 10 10.92 4.64 -3.66
CA LEU A 10 11.70 5.81 -3.25
C LEU A 10 11.23 6.36 -1.89
N VAL A 11 9.91 6.47 -1.71
CA VAL A 11 9.32 7.01 -0.47
C VAL A 11 9.35 5.98 0.66
N GLN A 12 9.49 4.69 0.35
CA GLN A 12 9.38 3.55 1.28
C GLN A 12 8.04 3.53 2.06
N SER A 13 7.00 4.15 1.50
CA SER A 13 5.65 4.19 2.08
C SER A 13 4.60 4.25 0.97
N SER A 14 3.80 3.20 0.83
CA SER A 14 2.68 3.21 -0.11
C SER A 14 1.54 4.07 0.37
N SER A 15 1.31 4.19 1.69
CA SER A 15 0.33 5.11 2.24
C SER A 15 0.65 6.54 1.77
N ALA A 16 1.92 6.96 1.88
CA ALA A 16 2.36 8.26 1.37
C ALA A 16 2.21 8.39 -0.15
N SER A 17 2.61 7.37 -0.90
CA SER A 17 2.54 7.40 -2.37
C SER A 17 1.08 7.40 -2.88
N THR A 18 0.20 6.61 -2.26
CA THR A 18 -1.23 6.55 -2.61
C THR A 18 -1.97 7.80 -2.18
N SER A 19 -1.70 8.35 -0.99
CA SER A 19 -2.26 9.65 -0.58
C SER A 19 -1.82 10.80 -1.50
N LEU A 20 -0.58 10.76 -2.00
CA LEU A 20 -0.11 11.72 -3.01
C LEU A 20 -0.86 11.56 -4.33
N ILE A 21 -1.04 10.33 -4.83
CA ILE A 21 -1.83 10.08 -6.05
C ILE A 21 -3.28 10.57 -5.86
N VAL A 22 -3.91 10.27 -4.73
CA VAL A 22 -5.26 10.76 -4.38
C VAL A 22 -5.31 12.30 -4.37
N GLY A 23 -4.31 12.96 -3.78
CA GLY A 23 -4.20 14.41 -3.76
C GLY A 23 -4.03 15.02 -5.15
N LEU A 24 -3.23 14.39 -6.02
CA LEU A 24 -3.06 14.81 -7.41
C LEU A 24 -4.36 14.69 -8.21
N VAL A 25 -5.12 13.60 -8.04
CA VAL A 25 -6.45 13.44 -8.63
C VAL A 25 -7.42 14.50 -8.12
N ALA A 26 -7.42 14.75 -6.81
CA ALA A 26 -8.26 15.80 -6.21
C ALA A 26 -7.98 17.21 -6.76
N SER A 27 -6.72 17.47 -7.14
CA SER A 27 -6.31 18.75 -7.73
C SER A 27 -6.62 18.88 -9.22
N GLY A 28 -7.05 17.80 -9.88
CA GLY A 28 -7.21 17.74 -11.34
C GLY A 28 -5.89 17.60 -12.11
N ALA A 29 -4.74 17.58 -11.44
CA ALA A 29 -3.43 17.41 -12.07
C ALA A 29 -3.24 16.02 -12.71
N LEU A 30 -4.08 15.05 -12.35
CA LEU A 30 -3.95 13.65 -12.75
C LEU A 30 -5.35 13.05 -12.94
N GLY A 31 -5.63 12.53 -14.13
CA GLY A 31 -6.91 11.90 -14.44
C GLY A 31 -7.05 10.48 -13.86
N LEU A 32 -8.29 10.02 -13.64
CA LEU A 32 -8.57 8.69 -13.07
C LEU A 32 -7.88 7.56 -13.85
N ASP A 33 -7.91 7.60 -15.19
CA ASP A 33 -7.31 6.57 -16.06
C ASP A 33 -5.79 6.42 -15.84
N GLN A 34 -5.11 7.52 -15.51
CA GLN A 34 -3.69 7.49 -15.18
C GLN A 34 -3.47 7.04 -13.73
N ALA A 35 -4.36 7.44 -12.83
CA ALA A 35 -4.26 7.20 -11.39
C ALA A 35 -4.43 5.73 -11.02
N VAL A 36 -5.36 5.04 -11.68
CA VAL A 36 -5.73 3.64 -11.39
C VAL A 36 -4.50 2.72 -11.50
N PRO A 37 -3.75 2.69 -12.62
CA PRO A 37 -2.51 1.93 -12.69
C PRO A 37 -1.45 2.41 -11.68
N MET A 38 -1.39 3.70 -11.36
CA MET A 38 -0.41 4.21 -10.39
C MET A 38 -0.69 3.72 -8.97
N ILE A 39 -1.94 3.70 -8.51
CA ILE A 39 -2.31 3.14 -7.21
C ILE A 39 -2.00 1.65 -7.12
N MET A 40 -2.32 0.88 -8.17
CA MET A 40 -1.99 -0.55 -8.21
C MET A 40 -0.47 -0.78 -8.13
N GLY A 41 0.32 0.07 -8.78
CA GLY A 41 1.78 0.03 -8.71
C GLY A 41 2.32 0.44 -7.35
N ALA A 42 1.71 1.44 -6.71
CA ALA A 42 2.07 1.87 -5.38
C ALA A 42 1.88 0.76 -4.34
N ASN A 43 0.89 -0.11 -4.53
CA ASN A 43 0.69 -1.29 -3.70
C ASN A 43 1.82 -2.33 -3.88
N ILE A 44 2.26 -2.59 -5.13
CA ILE A 44 3.41 -3.47 -5.39
C ILE A 44 4.65 -2.99 -4.64
N GLY A 45 4.98 -1.69 -4.68
CA GLY A 45 6.22 -1.18 -4.10
C GLY A 45 6.36 -1.33 -2.57
N THR A 46 5.27 -1.62 -1.84
CA THR A 46 5.30 -1.76 -0.36
C THR A 46 6.25 -2.80 0.17
N THR A 47 6.51 -3.82 -0.64
CA THR A 47 7.04 -5.07 -0.12
C THR A 47 8.58 -5.11 -0.10
N VAL A 48 9.24 -4.14 -0.75
CA VAL A 48 10.71 -4.00 -0.72
C VAL A 48 11.24 -3.95 0.72
N THR A 49 10.57 -3.24 1.61
CA THR A 49 10.99 -3.14 3.02
C THR A 49 11.01 -4.51 3.70
N ASN A 50 10.02 -5.35 3.44
CA ASN A 50 9.96 -6.71 4.01
C ASN A 50 11.12 -7.57 3.50
N THR A 51 11.42 -7.50 2.19
CA THR A 51 12.54 -8.25 1.63
C THR A 51 13.86 -7.82 2.25
N LEU A 52 14.07 -6.52 2.46
CA LEU A 52 15.27 -6.00 3.14
C LEU A 52 15.38 -6.51 4.59
N VAL A 53 14.28 -6.53 5.35
CA VAL A 53 14.26 -7.10 6.72
C VAL A 53 14.65 -8.58 6.71
N SER A 54 14.19 -9.34 5.71
CA SER A 54 14.54 -10.77 5.61
C SER A 54 16.04 -11.02 5.38
N LEU A 55 16.75 -10.10 4.71
CA LEU A 55 18.20 -10.19 4.49
C LEU A 55 18.99 -10.13 5.81
N GLY A 56 18.43 -9.59 6.89
CA GLY A 56 19.03 -9.65 8.22
C GLY A 56 19.30 -11.08 8.71
N HIS A 57 18.55 -12.07 8.19
CA HIS A 57 18.68 -13.48 8.57
C HIS A 57 19.58 -14.28 7.62
N VAL A 58 20.20 -13.64 6.61
CA VAL A 58 20.93 -14.30 5.49
C VAL A 58 22.06 -15.23 5.91
N ARG A 59 22.60 -15.05 7.12
CA ARG A 59 23.66 -15.88 7.69
C ARG A 59 23.17 -17.29 8.05
N GLN A 60 21.90 -17.45 8.40
CA GLN A 60 21.32 -18.71 8.86
C GLN A 60 20.36 -19.27 7.81
N SER A 61 20.75 -20.35 7.12
CA SER A 61 20.03 -20.84 5.93
C SER A 61 18.55 -21.16 6.17
N GLN A 62 18.19 -21.79 7.29
CA GLN A 62 16.79 -22.13 7.59
C GLN A 62 15.97 -20.92 8.01
N GLU A 63 16.53 -20.04 8.85
CA GLU A 63 15.88 -18.79 9.24
C GLU A 63 15.67 -17.90 8.01
N PHE A 64 16.70 -17.73 7.18
CA PHE A 64 16.65 -16.97 5.94
C PHE A 64 15.57 -17.49 4.99
N ARG A 65 15.46 -18.81 4.83
CA ARG A 65 14.42 -19.43 3.98
C ARG A 65 13.03 -19.02 4.45
N ARG A 66 12.76 -19.15 5.75
CA ARG A 66 11.44 -18.82 6.33
C ARG A 66 11.18 -17.32 6.26
N ALA A 67 12.17 -16.50 6.61
CA ALA A 67 12.10 -15.04 6.56
C ALA A 67 11.82 -14.53 5.15
N LEU A 68 12.56 -15.01 4.14
CA LEU A 68 12.38 -14.58 2.76
C LEU A 68 11.05 -15.05 2.17
N SER A 69 10.60 -16.27 2.51
CA SER A 69 9.27 -16.74 2.09
C SER A 69 8.17 -15.87 2.69
N ALA A 70 8.28 -15.52 3.99
CA ALA A 70 7.34 -14.63 4.65
C ALA A 70 7.36 -13.20 4.07
N ALA A 71 8.54 -12.70 3.70
CA ALA A 71 8.67 -11.38 3.09
C ALA A 71 8.04 -11.32 1.69
N THR A 72 8.24 -12.36 0.88
CA THR A 72 7.91 -12.35 -0.56
C THR A 72 6.54 -12.92 -0.91
N VAL A 73 5.84 -13.58 0.03
CA VAL A 73 4.47 -14.07 -0.23
C VAL A 73 3.51 -12.93 -0.55
N HIS A 74 3.72 -11.75 0.05
CA HIS A 74 2.97 -10.54 -0.26
C HIS A 74 3.36 -9.98 -1.64
N ASP A 75 4.65 -10.01 -2.02
CA ASP A 75 5.13 -9.65 -3.36
C ASP A 75 4.39 -10.44 -4.43
N PHE A 76 4.40 -11.77 -4.31
CA PHE A 76 3.80 -12.66 -5.30
C PHE A 76 2.29 -12.46 -5.38
N PHE A 77 1.62 -12.28 -4.24
CA PHE A 77 0.20 -11.93 -4.25
C PHE A 77 -0.06 -10.63 -5.01
N ASN A 78 0.67 -9.55 -4.69
CA ASN A 78 0.47 -8.24 -5.32
C ASN A 78 0.80 -8.27 -6.83
N LEU A 79 1.90 -8.92 -7.21
CA LEU A 79 2.29 -9.08 -8.61
C LEU A 79 1.25 -9.89 -9.40
N MET A 80 0.76 -11.00 -8.85
CA MET A 80 -0.30 -11.80 -9.48
C MET A 80 -1.61 -11.02 -9.57
N ALA A 81 -1.99 -10.31 -8.50
CA ALA A 81 -3.21 -9.51 -8.46
C ALA A 81 -3.18 -8.41 -9.53
N VAL A 82 -2.07 -7.67 -9.66
CA VAL A 82 -1.92 -6.68 -10.73
C VAL A 82 -1.91 -7.33 -12.10
N THR A 83 -1.19 -8.43 -12.29
CA THR A 83 -1.11 -9.12 -13.59
C THR A 83 -2.48 -9.60 -14.07
N ILE A 84 -3.38 -9.98 -13.16
CA ILE A 84 -4.73 -10.44 -13.49
C ILE A 84 -5.71 -9.26 -13.59
N LEU A 85 -5.74 -8.39 -12.58
CA LEU A 85 -6.80 -7.39 -12.43
C LEU A 85 -6.53 -6.10 -13.23
N LEU A 86 -5.25 -5.71 -13.45
CA LEU A 86 -4.97 -4.49 -14.20
C LEU A 86 -5.36 -4.62 -15.68
N PRO A 87 -4.99 -5.69 -16.43
CA PRO A 87 -5.46 -5.83 -17.80
C PRO A 87 -6.99 -5.91 -17.89
N PHE A 88 -7.62 -6.62 -16.95
CA PHE A 88 -9.08 -6.68 -16.86
C PHE A 88 -9.68 -5.28 -16.64
N GLU A 89 -9.07 -4.47 -15.77
CA GLU A 89 -9.52 -3.10 -15.52
C GLU A 89 -9.31 -2.19 -16.74
N LEU A 90 -8.15 -2.26 -17.41
CA LEU A 90 -7.88 -1.46 -18.59
C LEU A 90 -8.82 -1.79 -19.77
N LEU A 91 -9.31 -3.03 -19.85
CA LEU A 91 -10.24 -3.46 -20.90
C LEU A 91 -11.70 -3.16 -20.57
N THR A 92 -12.09 -3.20 -19.29
CA THR A 92 -13.51 -3.21 -18.89
C THR A 92 -13.93 -2.05 -17.99
N GLY A 93 -12.99 -1.37 -17.33
CA GLY A 93 -13.24 -0.29 -16.38
C GLY A 93 -14.09 -0.68 -15.17
N ARG A 94 -14.22 -1.98 -14.86
CA ARG A 94 -15.21 -2.48 -13.89
C ARG A 94 -14.86 -2.16 -12.44
N ILE A 95 -13.57 -2.15 -12.08
CA ILE A 95 -13.11 -1.77 -10.74
C ILE A 95 -13.33 -0.28 -10.53
N SER A 96 -12.98 0.56 -11.51
CA SER A 96 -13.28 2.00 -11.46
C SER A 96 -14.77 2.26 -11.41
N TRP A 97 -15.57 1.57 -12.21
CA TRP A 97 -17.03 1.68 -12.16
C TRP A 97 -17.59 1.31 -10.78
N LEU A 98 -17.16 0.18 -10.19
CA LEU A 98 -17.57 -0.23 -8.84
C LEU A 98 -17.17 0.83 -7.79
N ALA A 99 -15.97 1.38 -7.92
CA ALA A 99 -15.48 2.43 -7.03
C ALA A 99 -16.30 3.72 -7.16
N SER A 100 -16.62 4.16 -8.39
CA SER A 100 -17.47 5.34 -8.63
C SER A 100 -18.86 5.16 -8.06
N ARG A 101 -19.49 3.98 -8.26
CA ARG A 101 -20.80 3.66 -7.67
C ARG A 101 -20.77 3.66 -6.15
N THR A 102 -19.70 3.13 -5.57
CA THR A 102 -19.50 3.16 -4.11
C THR A 102 -19.31 4.60 -3.62
N ALA A 103 -18.57 5.43 -4.36
CA ALA A 103 -18.37 6.84 -4.06
C ALA A 103 -19.69 7.61 -4.10
N GLU A 104 -20.50 7.44 -5.15
CA GLU A 104 -21.83 8.06 -5.31
C GLU A 104 -22.76 7.73 -4.14
N ILE A 105 -22.77 6.47 -3.70
CA ILE A 105 -23.57 6.03 -2.54
C ILE A 105 -23.10 6.72 -1.26
N LEU A 106 -21.79 6.83 -1.06
CA LEU A 106 -21.21 7.45 0.14
C LEU A 106 -21.37 8.97 0.17
N THR A 107 -21.36 9.62 -1.00
CA THR A 107 -21.52 11.09 -1.10
C THR A 107 -22.98 11.54 -1.17
N GLY A 108 -23.92 10.61 -1.41
CA GLY A 108 -25.34 10.90 -1.62
C GLY A 108 -25.64 11.22 -3.10
N SER A 109 -26.77 10.72 -3.60
CA SER A 109 -27.18 10.74 -5.01
C SER A 109 -27.65 12.09 -5.55
N GLY A 110 -27.40 13.20 -4.86
CA GLY A 110 -27.98 14.49 -5.22
C GLY A 110 -27.06 15.66 -4.94
N GLY A 111 -26.10 15.91 -5.85
CA GLY A 111 -25.50 17.23 -6.15
C GLY A 111 -24.93 18.09 -5.00
N SER A 112 -25.01 17.66 -3.74
CA SER A 112 -24.52 18.40 -2.61
C SER A 112 -23.01 18.20 -2.55
N GLU A 113 -22.25 19.30 -2.64
CA GLU A 113 -20.81 19.25 -2.43
C GLU A 113 -20.53 18.51 -1.14
N TRP A 114 -19.80 17.39 -1.24
CA TRP A 114 -19.38 16.62 -0.08
C TRP A 114 -18.63 17.53 0.90
N LYS A 115 -19.28 17.89 2.00
CA LYS A 115 -18.66 18.65 3.08
C LYS A 115 -17.88 17.69 3.95
N SER A 116 -16.66 17.41 3.52
CA SER A 116 -15.71 16.64 4.30
C SER A 116 -15.59 17.21 5.72
N PRO A 117 -15.86 16.38 6.76
CA PRO A 117 -15.59 16.76 8.14
C PRO A 117 -14.13 17.15 8.34
N ILE A 118 -13.19 16.50 7.64
CA ILE A 118 -11.75 16.78 7.74
C ILE A 118 -11.39 18.11 7.07
N LYS A 119 -12.01 18.45 5.94
CA LYS A 119 -11.77 19.73 5.23
C LYS A 119 -12.07 20.93 6.12
N ALA A 120 -13.10 20.85 6.98
CA ALA A 120 -13.40 21.91 7.94
C ALA A 120 -12.23 22.19 8.90
N TRP A 121 -11.48 21.16 9.28
CA TRP A 121 -10.36 21.26 10.23
C TRP A 121 -9.07 21.73 9.53
N VAL A 122 -8.90 21.37 8.25
CA VAL A 122 -7.71 21.71 7.46
C VAL A 122 -7.78 23.11 6.84
N LYS A 123 -8.99 23.66 6.62
CA LYS A 123 -9.19 24.94 5.92
C LYS A 123 -8.46 26.12 6.58
N HIS A 124 -8.48 26.21 7.91
CA HIS A 124 -7.85 27.31 8.63
C HIS A 124 -6.31 27.29 8.55
N PRO A 125 -5.63 26.16 8.86
CA PRO A 125 -4.18 26.05 8.67
C PRO A 125 -3.70 26.35 7.24
N VAL A 126 -4.43 25.88 6.22
CA VAL A 126 -4.09 26.14 4.82
C VAL A 126 -4.24 27.63 4.47
N GLY A 127 -5.24 28.31 5.07
CA GLY A 127 -5.40 29.76 4.95
C GLY A 127 -4.19 30.52 5.47
N TRP A 128 -3.71 30.19 6.67
CA TRP A 128 -2.52 30.83 7.26
C TRP A 128 -1.28 30.66 6.38
N LEU A 129 -1.08 29.47 5.80
CA LEU A 129 0.02 29.22 4.88
C LEU A 129 -0.09 30.09 3.62
N LYS A 130 -1.28 30.15 3.03
CA LYS A 130 -1.54 30.96 1.83
C LYS A 130 -1.28 32.44 2.10
N ASP A 131 -1.75 32.96 3.23
CA ASP A 131 -1.57 34.36 3.59
C ASP A 131 -0.10 34.69 3.88
N GLY A 132 0.65 33.76 4.49
CA GLY A 132 2.09 33.88 4.68
C GLY A 132 2.87 33.88 3.35
N LEU A 133 2.51 33.02 2.40
CA LEU A 133 3.14 32.99 1.06
C LEU A 133 2.81 34.24 0.23
N LYS A 134 1.61 34.80 0.37
CA LYS A 134 1.24 36.07 -0.26
C LYS A 134 2.07 37.24 0.26
N GLN A 135 2.37 37.25 1.57
CA GLN A 135 3.24 38.29 2.15
C GLN A 135 4.67 38.23 1.59
N ALA A 136 5.12 37.08 1.09
CA ALA A 136 6.40 36.92 0.39
C ALA A 136 6.37 37.40 -1.09
N SER A 137 5.29 38.05 -1.55
CA SER A 137 5.14 38.63 -2.90
C SER A 137 5.30 37.65 -4.07
N LEU A 138 4.87 36.40 -3.89
CA LEU A 138 4.82 35.41 -4.98
C LEU A 138 3.69 35.74 -5.96
N GLU A 139 4.00 35.81 -7.26
CA GLU A 139 3.00 35.87 -8.34
C GLU A 139 2.02 34.69 -8.24
N ASP A 140 0.78 34.86 -8.70
CA ASP A 140 -0.31 33.88 -8.53
C ASP A 140 0.04 32.46 -9.02
N THR A 141 0.78 32.33 -10.14
CA THR A 141 1.26 31.03 -10.64
C THR A 141 2.32 30.42 -9.71
N SER A 142 3.29 31.23 -9.28
CA SER A 142 4.36 30.78 -8.37
C SER A 142 3.82 30.42 -6.98
N LEU A 143 2.78 31.11 -6.52
CA LEU A 143 2.07 30.81 -5.28
C LEU A 143 1.34 29.47 -5.38
N GLY A 144 0.63 29.21 -6.49
CA GLY A 144 -0.04 27.94 -6.73
C GLY A 144 0.94 26.76 -6.71
N VAL A 145 2.05 26.87 -7.46
CA VAL A 145 3.09 25.83 -7.49
C VAL A 145 3.70 25.62 -6.11
N SER A 146 4.02 26.70 -5.38
CA SER A 146 4.59 26.62 -4.04
C SER A 146 3.66 25.93 -3.05
N MET A 147 2.36 26.23 -3.10
CA MET A 147 1.35 25.58 -2.26
C MET A 147 1.25 24.07 -2.54
N VAL A 148 1.31 23.66 -3.81
CA VAL A 148 1.31 22.22 -4.18
C VAL A 148 2.57 21.53 -3.64
N VAL A 149 3.75 22.12 -3.83
CA VAL A 149 5.02 21.56 -3.36
C VAL A 149 5.04 21.44 -1.83
N ILE A 150 4.66 22.51 -1.10
CA ILE A 150 4.59 22.49 0.36
C ILE A 150 3.56 21.47 0.84
N GLY A 151 2.39 21.40 0.19
CA GLY A 151 1.35 20.43 0.52
C GLY A 151 1.86 18.99 0.38
N ILE A 152 2.55 18.67 -0.71
CA ILE A 152 3.19 17.36 -0.91
C ILE A 152 4.21 17.08 0.20
N ILE A 153 5.08 18.04 0.52
CA ILE A 153 6.09 17.87 1.59
C ILE A 153 5.41 17.61 2.94
N VAL A 154 4.40 18.39 3.30
CA VAL A 154 3.67 18.22 4.57
C VAL A 154 2.97 16.86 4.63
N VAL A 155 2.33 16.42 3.54
CA VAL A 155 1.71 15.09 3.46
C VAL A 155 2.75 13.99 3.65
N VAL A 156 3.88 14.06 2.95
CA VAL A 156 4.95 13.05 3.07
C VAL A 156 5.56 13.04 4.48
N VAL A 157 5.93 14.21 5.02
CA VAL A 157 6.54 14.33 6.35
C VAL A 157 5.59 13.89 7.46
N SER A 158 4.32 14.32 7.40
CA SER A 158 3.31 13.90 8.40
C SER A 158 3.11 12.39 8.40
N LEU A 159 3.01 11.76 7.22
CA LEU A 159 2.86 10.31 7.11
C LEU A 159 4.12 9.56 7.59
N ILE A 160 5.33 10.09 7.32
CA ILE A 160 6.59 9.53 7.85
C ILE A 160 6.62 9.64 9.39
N ALA A 161 6.25 10.80 9.94
CA ALA A 161 6.25 11.03 11.39
C ALA A 161 5.26 10.10 12.11
N VAL A 162 4.04 9.94 11.57
CA VAL A 162 3.07 8.94 12.07
C VAL A 162 3.70 7.55 12.05
N THR A 163 4.26 7.13 10.91
CA THR A 163 4.88 5.81 10.75
C THR A 163 6.03 5.56 11.73
N LYS A 164 6.89 6.56 11.99
CA LYS A 164 8.05 6.44 12.88
C LYS A 164 7.64 6.27 14.35
N ASN A 165 6.65 7.03 14.80
CA ASN A 165 6.18 7.00 16.19
C ASN A 165 5.41 5.72 16.53
N MET A 166 4.82 5.07 15.52
CA MET A 166 4.05 3.85 15.71
C MET A 166 4.91 2.61 16.01
N LYS A 167 6.14 2.52 15.48
CA LYS A 167 7.05 1.37 15.73
C LYS A 167 7.30 1.11 17.23
N ALA A 168 7.27 2.15 18.07
CA ALA A 168 7.50 2.03 19.51
C ALA A 168 6.29 1.49 20.29
N LEU A 169 5.06 1.57 19.75
CA LEU A 169 3.81 1.27 20.47
C LEU A 169 3.23 -0.14 20.18
N ILE A 170 3.81 -0.86 19.22
CA ILE A 170 3.14 -2.02 18.58
C ILE A 170 3.72 -3.37 19.00
N ALA A 171 5.00 -3.41 19.39
CA ALA A 171 5.70 -4.66 19.69
C ALA A 171 4.93 -5.51 20.73
N GLU A 172 4.43 -4.90 21.81
CA GLU A 172 3.71 -5.60 22.88
C GLU A 172 2.29 -6.05 22.48
N ARG A 173 1.58 -5.31 21.61
CA ARG A 173 0.18 -5.63 21.24
C ARG A 173 0.07 -6.81 20.26
N LEU A 174 1.12 -7.05 19.47
CA LEU A 174 1.14 -8.12 18.47
C LEU A 174 1.41 -9.49 19.08
N GLU A 175 2.24 -9.58 20.13
CA GLU A 175 2.45 -10.83 20.89
C GLU A 175 1.13 -11.35 21.49
N ALA A 176 0.32 -10.46 22.08
CA ALA A 176 -0.98 -10.82 22.66
C ALA A 176 -2.05 -11.19 21.61
N SER A 177 -2.00 -10.58 20.41
CA SER A 177 -2.91 -10.90 19.31
C SER A 177 -2.59 -12.27 18.71
N MET A 178 -1.31 -12.64 18.66
CA MET A 178 -0.86 -13.91 18.09
C MET A 178 -1.29 -15.15 18.88
N ASN A 179 -1.30 -15.07 20.21
CA ASN A 179 -1.87 -16.15 21.03
C ASN A 179 -3.35 -16.41 20.71
N ARG A 180 -4.10 -15.38 20.27
CA ARG A 180 -5.48 -15.51 19.79
C ARG A 180 -5.58 -16.09 18.37
N VAL A 181 -4.64 -15.76 17.48
CA VAL A 181 -4.56 -16.32 16.10
C VAL A 181 -4.32 -17.83 16.15
N LEU A 182 -3.42 -18.28 17.01
CA LEU A 182 -3.06 -19.70 17.13
C LEU A 182 -4.19 -20.54 17.75
N GLY A 183 -5.08 -19.97 18.55
CA GLY A 183 -6.14 -20.68 19.26
C GLY A 183 -7.49 -20.86 18.52
N ARG A 184 -7.75 -20.13 17.43
CA ARG A 184 -9.07 -20.16 16.72
C ARG A 184 -9.02 -20.55 15.23
N GLY A 185 -7.86 -20.97 14.73
CA GLY A 185 -7.74 -21.93 13.60
C GLY A 185 -8.29 -21.54 12.22
N GLY A 186 -8.49 -20.26 11.90
CA GLY A 186 -9.05 -19.85 10.60
C GLY A 186 -8.24 -18.77 9.89
N GLY A 187 -7.95 -18.95 8.59
CA GLY A 187 -7.27 -17.94 7.78
C GLY A 187 -8.05 -16.62 7.67
N LEU A 188 -9.37 -16.63 7.85
CA LEU A 188 -10.17 -15.40 7.91
C LEU A 188 -9.90 -14.59 9.18
N VAL A 189 -9.73 -15.24 10.33
CA VAL A 189 -9.40 -14.57 11.61
C VAL A 189 -8.03 -13.90 11.51
N ALA A 190 -7.04 -14.61 10.96
CA ALA A 190 -5.72 -14.08 10.68
C ALA A 190 -5.78 -12.83 9.78
N MET A 191 -6.61 -12.86 8.73
CA MET A 191 -6.82 -11.73 7.84
C MET A 191 -7.45 -10.53 8.53
N VAL A 192 -8.52 -10.73 9.31
CA VAL A 192 -9.15 -9.63 10.07
C VAL A 192 -8.16 -9.01 11.06
N ILE A 193 -7.34 -9.81 11.73
CA ILE A 193 -6.32 -9.31 12.65
C ILE A 193 -5.28 -8.45 11.90
N GLY A 194 -4.75 -8.93 10.78
CA GLY A 194 -3.83 -8.16 9.95
C GLY A 194 -4.42 -6.82 9.48
N MET A 195 -5.71 -6.83 9.12
CA MET A 195 -6.46 -5.64 8.74
C MET A 195 -6.60 -4.66 9.90
N LEU A 196 -7.10 -5.08 11.05
CA LEU A 196 -7.31 -4.22 12.20
C LEU A 196 -6.01 -3.65 12.77
N VAL A 197 -4.96 -4.48 12.85
CA VAL A 197 -3.63 -4.02 13.25
C VAL A 197 -3.16 -2.96 12.26
N THR A 198 -3.29 -3.20 10.95
CA THR A 198 -2.83 -2.21 9.97
C THR A 198 -3.67 -0.96 9.90
N ILE A 199 -4.99 -1.02 10.13
CA ILE A 199 -5.83 0.19 10.25
C ILE A 199 -5.38 1.02 11.44
N SER A 200 -5.12 0.36 12.58
CA SER A 200 -4.62 1.04 13.78
C SER A 200 -3.23 1.64 13.53
N VAL A 201 -2.37 0.89 12.83
CA VAL A 201 -0.96 1.22 12.58
C VAL A 201 -0.73 2.13 11.37
N GLN A 202 -1.71 2.21 10.49
CA GLN A 202 -1.66 2.94 9.22
C GLN A 202 -0.49 2.55 8.30
N SER A 203 0.18 1.43 8.57
CA SER A 203 1.36 0.96 7.84
C SER A 203 1.37 -0.56 7.76
N SER A 204 1.14 -1.09 6.54
CA SER A 204 1.29 -2.52 6.28
C SER A 204 2.71 -3.00 6.45
N SER A 205 3.72 -2.22 6.02
CA SER A 205 5.12 -2.63 6.11
C SER A 205 5.58 -2.84 7.56
N ILE A 206 5.07 -2.05 8.52
CA ILE A 206 5.31 -2.31 9.95
C ILE A 206 4.64 -3.63 10.37
N THR A 207 3.34 -3.79 10.07
CA THR A 207 2.58 -5.01 10.43
C THR A 207 3.24 -6.27 9.87
N THR A 208 3.65 -6.25 8.60
CA THR A 208 4.25 -7.40 7.93
C THR A 208 5.71 -7.62 8.32
N SER A 209 6.49 -6.56 8.56
CA SER A 209 7.90 -6.70 8.97
C SER A 209 8.06 -7.38 10.32
N ILE A 210 7.12 -7.19 11.25
CA ILE A 210 7.13 -7.88 12.55
C ILE A 210 6.96 -9.39 12.38
N LEU A 211 6.20 -9.84 11.37
CA LEU A 211 6.00 -11.26 11.10
C LEU A 211 7.26 -11.95 10.58
N ILE A 212 8.22 -11.22 10.01
CA ILE A 212 9.40 -11.78 9.34
C ILE A 212 10.37 -12.44 10.34
N PRO A 213 10.83 -11.78 11.43
CA PRO A 213 11.62 -12.43 12.46
C PRO A 213 10.90 -13.63 13.10
N MET A 214 9.57 -13.54 13.25
CA MET A 214 8.78 -14.63 13.83
C MET A 214 8.69 -15.84 12.90
N ALA A 215 8.61 -15.60 11.59
CA ALA A 215 8.74 -16.64 10.58
C ALA A 215 10.15 -17.25 10.64
N ALA A 216 11.18 -16.40 10.71
CA ALA A 216 12.59 -16.82 10.78
C ALA A 216 12.82 -17.78 11.96
N ALA A 217 12.35 -17.38 13.15
CA ALA A 217 12.37 -18.18 14.38
C ALA A 217 11.47 -19.43 14.32
N GLY A 218 10.57 -19.54 13.33
CA GLY A 218 9.64 -20.65 13.18
C GLY A 218 8.42 -20.59 14.10
N VAL A 219 8.19 -19.46 14.76
CA VAL A 219 7.05 -19.22 15.66
C VAL A 219 5.73 -19.19 14.89
N ILE A 220 5.74 -18.67 13.66
CA ILE A 220 4.57 -18.61 12.78
C ILE A 220 4.87 -19.30 11.45
N SER A 221 3.92 -20.12 10.99
CA SER A 221 3.98 -20.72 9.67
C SER A 221 3.63 -19.70 8.57
N LEU A 222 4.22 -19.88 7.38
CA LEU A 222 3.91 -19.07 6.20
C LEU A 222 2.41 -19.10 5.84
N ARG A 223 1.74 -20.23 6.09
CA ARG A 223 0.30 -20.41 5.87
C ARG A 223 -0.56 -19.50 6.75
N ASN A 224 -0.08 -19.16 7.95
CA ASN A 224 -0.76 -18.21 8.83
C ASN A 224 -0.34 -16.77 8.52
N ILE A 225 0.92 -16.53 8.13
CA ILE A 225 1.39 -15.21 7.71
C ILE A 225 0.64 -14.71 6.48
N TYR A 226 0.43 -15.58 5.49
CA TYR A 226 -0.21 -15.20 4.23
C TYR A 226 -1.55 -14.45 4.44
N PRO A 227 -2.58 -15.01 5.10
CA PRO A 227 -3.81 -14.28 5.35
C PRO A 227 -3.61 -13.01 6.19
N VAL A 228 -2.70 -12.98 7.17
CA VAL A 228 -2.39 -11.75 7.92
C VAL A 228 -1.89 -10.63 6.98
N THR A 229 -0.98 -10.96 6.06
CA THR A 229 -0.45 -9.99 5.07
C THR A 229 -1.53 -9.49 4.12
N LEU A 230 -2.48 -10.33 3.72
CA LEU A 230 -3.63 -9.92 2.90
C LEU A 230 -4.53 -8.94 3.64
N GLY A 231 -4.79 -9.22 4.91
CA GLY A 231 -5.51 -8.33 5.81
C GLY A 231 -4.82 -6.97 5.93
N ALA A 232 -3.51 -6.98 6.17
CA ALA A 232 -2.70 -5.77 6.26
C ALA A 232 -2.75 -4.92 4.97
N ASN A 233 -2.77 -5.57 3.81
CA ASN A 233 -2.89 -4.91 2.53
C ASN A 233 -4.21 -4.12 2.40
N VAL A 234 -5.33 -4.77 2.73
CA VAL A 234 -6.65 -4.10 2.76
C VAL A 234 -6.67 -2.99 3.81
N GLY A 235 -6.11 -3.25 5.00
CA GLY A 235 -6.06 -2.27 6.09
C GLY A 235 -5.34 -0.99 5.71
N THR A 236 -4.32 -1.05 4.86
CA THR A 236 -3.56 0.14 4.39
C THR A 236 -4.41 1.09 3.57
N THR A 237 -5.49 0.60 2.94
CA THR A 237 -6.35 1.42 2.07
C THR A 237 -7.11 2.51 2.84
N ILE A 238 -7.22 2.41 4.17
CA ILE A 238 -7.81 3.45 5.01
C ILE A 238 -7.06 4.79 4.90
N THR A 239 -5.74 4.77 4.65
CA THR A 239 -4.94 6.00 4.49
C THR A 239 -5.34 6.79 3.25
N ALA A 240 -5.54 6.11 2.12
CA ALA A 240 -6.01 6.70 0.88
C ALA A 240 -7.45 7.21 1.04
N LEU A 241 -8.32 6.46 1.73
CA LEU A 241 -9.68 6.90 2.05
C LEU A 241 -9.68 8.16 2.92
N LEU A 242 -8.87 8.23 3.97
CA LEU A 242 -8.74 9.42 4.80
C LEU A 242 -8.19 10.63 4.01
N ALA A 243 -7.22 10.41 3.12
CA ALA A 243 -6.70 11.45 2.24
C ALA A 243 -7.77 11.97 1.26
N ALA A 244 -8.56 11.05 0.69
CA ALA A 244 -9.67 11.41 -0.20
C ALA A 244 -10.78 12.15 0.54
N LEU A 245 -11.06 11.73 1.77
CA LEU A 245 -11.98 12.45 2.65
C LEU A 245 -11.44 13.83 2.98
N ALA A 246 -10.15 14.03 3.22
CA ALA A 246 -9.59 15.36 3.46
C ALA A 246 -9.67 16.28 2.21
N ALA A 247 -9.61 15.67 1.04
CA ALA A 247 -9.73 16.34 -0.24
C ALA A 247 -11.20 16.67 -0.59
N SER A 248 -11.39 17.53 -1.61
CA SER A 248 -12.73 17.87 -2.14
C SER A 248 -12.84 17.29 -3.54
N GLY A 249 -13.79 16.37 -3.76
CA GLY A 249 -14.06 15.82 -5.08
C GLY A 249 -14.44 14.34 -5.06
N SER A 250 -15.42 13.99 -5.89
CA SER A 250 -15.85 12.59 -6.13
C SER A 250 -14.71 11.71 -6.62
N ASP A 251 -13.81 12.29 -7.42
CA ASP A 251 -12.75 11.56 -8.11
C ASP A 251 -11.67 11.11 -7.13
N ALA A 252 -11.35 11.93 -6.11
CA ALA A 252 -10.43 11.57 -5.03
C ALA A 252 -10.94 10.37 -4.22
N LEU A 253 -12.25 10.35 -3.92
CA LEU A 253 -12.89 9.23 -3.23
C LEU A 253 -12.94 7.99 -4.13
N THR A 254 -13.26 8.17 -5.41
CA THR A 254 -13.28 7.10 -6.41
C THR A 254 -11.92 6.41 -6.49
N ILE A 255 -10.83 7.16 -6.64
CA ILE A 255 -9.50 6.56 -6.74
C ILE A 255 -9.05 5.87 -5.44
N ALA A 256 -9.41 6.41 -4.28
CA ALA A 256 -9.18 5.72 -3.01
C ALA A 256 -9.97 4.42 -2.90
N LEU A 257 -11.22 4.39 -3.38
CA LEU A 257 -12.06 3.19 -3.42
C LEU A 257 -11.60 2.19 -4.47
N VAL A 258 -11.00 2.62 -5.58
CA VAL A 258 -10.31 1.72 -6.52
C VAL A 258 -9.21 0.96 -5.78
N HIS A 259 -8.44 1.64 -4.92
CA HIS A 259 -7.42 0.97 -4.11
C HIS A 259 -8.02 -0.12 -3.20
N THR A 260 -9.13 0.19 -2.53
CA THR A 260 -9.84 -0.77 -1.67
C THR A 260 -10.40 -1.95 -2.46
N TRP A 261 -11.12 -1.69 -3.55
CA TRP A 261 -11.72 -2.73 -4.38
C TRP A 261 -10.68 -3.61 -5.07
N PHE A 262 -9.58 -3.03 -5.56
CA PHE A 262 -8.47 -3.80 -6.13
C PHE A 262 -7.95 -4.84 -5.12
N ASN A 263 -7.73 -4.43 -3.87
CA ASN A 263 -7.23 -5.34 -2.82
C ASN A 263 -8.26 -6.42 -2.45
N VAL A 264 -9.53 -6.01 -2.27
CA VAL A 264 -10.62 -6.94 -1.91
C VAL A 264 -10.86 -7.96 -3.02
N LEU A 265 -10.91 -7.53 -4.28
CA LEU A 265 -11.06 -8.42 -5.44
C LEU A 265 -9.83 -9.30 -5.63
N GLY A 266 -8.63 -8.78 -5.40
CA GLY A 266 -7.39 -9.58 -5.41
C GLY A 266 -7.46 -10.73 -4.42
N ILE A 267 -7.98 -10.48 -3.20
CA ILE A 267 -8.21 -11.52 -2.20
C ILE A 267 -9.31 -12.49 -2.65
N ALA A 268 -10.44 -11.98 -3.15
CA ALA A 268 -11.54 -12.81 -3.62
C ALA A 268 -11.08 -13.79 -4.72
N VAL A 269 -10.26 -13.32 -5.66
CA VAL A 269 -9.71 -14.14 -6.74
C VAL A 269 -8.60 -15.05 -6.25
N LEU A 270 -7.49 -14.51 -5.73
CA LEU A 270 -6.29 -15.32 -5.44
C LEU A 270 -6.41 -16.13 -4.15
N TYR A 271 -7.11 -15.66 -3.13
CA TYR A 271 -7.28 -16.37 -1.87
C TYR A 271 -8.62 -17.12 -1.80
N GLY A 272 -9.69 -16.57 -2.35
CA GLY A 272 -11.01 -17.21 -2.37
C GLY A 272 -11.02 -18.50 -3.18
N ILE A 273 -10.40 -18.48 -4.37
CA ILE A 273 -10.36 -19.62 -5.28
C ILE A 273 -9.34 -20.68 -4.77
N PRO A 274 -9.76 -21.92 -4.44
CA PRO A 274 -8.90 -22.90 -3.77
C PRO A 274 -7.62 -23.26 -4.53
N PHE A 275 -7.65 -23.28 -5.86
CA PHE A 275 -6.48 -23.64 -6.68
C PHE A 275 -5.47 -22.49 -6.83
N LEU A 276 -5.91 -21.23 -6.71
CA LEU A 276 -5.03 -20.05 -6.73
C LEU A 276 -4.41 -19.75 -5.36
N ARG A 277 -5.12 -20.09 -4.27
CA ARG A 277 -4.68 -19.84 -2.89
C ARG A 277 -3.23 -20.29 -2.58
N PRO A 278 -2.78 -21.49 -2.97
CA PRO A 278 -1.41 -21.92 -2.67
C PRO A 278 -0.35 -21.30 -3.60
N LEU A 279 -0.74 -20.61 -4.68
CA LEU A 279 0.19 -20.16 -5.71
C LEU A 279 1.20 -19.11 -5.19
N PRO A 280 0.80 -18.02 -4.49
CA PRO A 280 1.75 -17.07 -3.91
C PRO A 280 2.70 -17.73 -2.88
N ILE A 281 2.19 -18.66 -2.08
CA ILE A 281 2.98 -19.41 -1.09
C ILE A 281 4.06 -20.24 -1.78
N ARG A 282 3.69 -21.01 -2.82
CA ARG A 282 4.63 -21.85 -3.57
C ARG A 282 5.70 -21.01 -4.24
N CYS A 283 5.34 -19.89 -4.87
CA CYS A 283 6.31 -18.99 -5.49
C CYS A 283 7.29 -18.41 -4.47
N ALA A 284 6.80 -18.00 -3.29
CA ALA A 284 7.64 -17.50 -2.20
C ALA A 284 8.62 -18.57 -1.68
N GLU A 285 8.14 -19.80 -1.45
CA GLU A 285 8.97 -20.92 -1.00
C GLU A 285 10.02 -21.32 -2.06
N LEU A 286 9.66 -21.28 -3.35
CA LEU A 286 10.59 -21.55 -4.45
C LEU A 286 11.69 -20.49 -4.51
N LEU A 287 11.33 -19.21 -4.50
CA LEU A 287 12.29 -18.10 -4.48
C LEU A 287 13.22 -18.20 -3.27
N ALA A 288 12.68 -18.50 -2.08
CA ALA A 288 13.46 -18.70 -0.87
C ALA A 288 14.40 -19.91 -0.95
N GLY A 289 13.94 -21.04 -1.49
CA GLY A 289 14.78 -22.22 -1.71
C GLY A 289 15.96 -21.94 -2.64
N LEU A 290 15.73 -21.18 -3.72
CA LEU A 290 16.78 -20.74 -4.63
C LEU A 290 17.74 -19.74 -3.98
N ALA A 291 17.21 -18.77 -3.23
CA ALA A 291 18.00 -17.75 -2.56
C ALA A 291 18.90 -18.30 -1.45
N VAL A 292 18.51 -19.40 -0.78
CA VAL A 292 19.39 -20.09 0.18
C VAL A 292 20.62 -20.67 -0.50
N ARG A 293 20.47 -21.21 -1.72
CA ARG A 293 21.60 -21.75 -2.50
C ARG A 293 22.47 -20.63 -3.06
N ARG A 294 21.85 -19.54 -3.51
CA ARG A 294 22.53 -18.38 -4.09
C ARG A 294 21.93 -17.10 -3.53
N ARG A 295 22.53 -16.61 -2.44
CA ARG A 295 22.07 -15.43 -1.67
C ARG A 295 21.87 -14.18 -2.53
N SER A 296 22.67 -14.02 -3.59
CA SER A 296 22.54 -12.91 -4.54
C SER A 296 21.20 -12.89 -5.28
N LEU A 297 20.47 -14.02 -5.37
CA LEU A 297 19.15 -14.07 -6.02
C LEU A 297 18.08 -13.28 -5.25
N ALA A 298 18.17 -13.19 -3.92
CA ALA A 298 17.25 -12.37 -3.14
C ALA A 298 17.43 -10.88 -3.45
N VAL A 299 18.68 -10.42 -3.52
CA VAL A 299 19.01 -9.04 -3.91
C VAL A 299 18.64 -8.79 -5.38
N GLY A 300 18.97 -9.75 -6.26
CA GLY A 300 18.64 -9.69 -7.67
C GLY A 300 17.13 -9.59 -7.91
N TRP A 301 16.31 -10.32 -7.16
CA TRP A 301 14.85 -10.21 -7.20
C TRP A 301 14.40 -8.78 -6.89
N VAL A 302 14.84 -8.21 -5.76
CA VAL A 302 14.45 -6.85 -5.35
C VAL A 302 14.87 -5.82 -6.39
N VAL A 303 16.14 -5.82 -6.78
CA VAL A 303 16.68 -4.84 -7.72
C VAL A 303 16.02 -4.98 -9.09
N SER A 304 15.75 -6.20 -9.55
CA SER A 304 15.15 -6.41 -10.87
C SER A 304 13.69 -6.00 -10.89
N VAL A 305 12.87 -6.56 -9.98
CA VAL A 305 11.41 -6.40 -10.00
C VAL A 305 10.96 -5.00 -9.62
N PHE A 306 11.64 -4.36 -8.66
CA PHE A 306 11.18 -3.10 -8.08
C PHE A 306 11.96 -1.87 -8.54
N VAL A 307 13.13 -2.05 -9.19
CA VAL A 307 13.96 -0.92 -9.64
C VAL A 307 14.23 -0.99 -11.14
N ILE A 308 14.94 -2.02 -11.62
CA ILE A 308 15.39 -2.10 -13.02
C ILE A 308 14.20 -2.19 -13.98
N ILE A 309 13.29 -3.17 -13.79
CA ILE A 309 12.14 -3.35 -14.70
C ILE A 309 11.27 -2.08 -14.71
N PRO A 310 10.84 -1.51 -13.56
CA PRO A 310 10.07 -0.28 -13.57
C PRO A 310 10.77 0.89 -14.26
N LEU A 311 12.05 1.12 -13.99
CA LEU A 311 12.79 2.23 -14.58
C LEU A 311 13.02 2.05 -16.08
N LEU A 312 13.35 0.84 -16.53
CA LEU A 312 13.52 0.53 -17.95
C LEU A 312 12.21 0.73 -18.72
N VAL A 313 11.09 0.23 -18.19
CA VAL A 313 9.80 0.41 -18.85
C VAL A 313 9.42 1.89 -18.89
N ILE A 314 9.64 2.64 -17.80
CA ILE A 314 9.44 4.09 -17.81
C ILE A 314 10.33 4.77 -18.86
N ALA A 315 11.60 4.37 -19.00
CA ALA A 315 12.51 4.97 -19.97
C ALA A 315 12.14 4.66 -21.43
N ILE A 316 11.59 3.47 -21.72
CA ILE A 316 11.20 3.05 -23.08
C ILE A 316 9.87 3.68 -23.50
N PHE A 317 8.91 3.79 -22.59
CA PHE A 317 7.54 4.24 -22.87
C PHE A 317 7.28 5.69 -22.40
N ARG A 318 8.35 6.48 -22.22
CA ARG A 318 8.28 7.92 -21.89
C ARG A 318 8.07 8.78 -23.12
#